data_AF-M2NNI0-F1
#
_entry.id   AF-M2NNI0-F1
#
_cell.length_a   1.000
_cell.length_b   1.000
_cell.length_c   1.000
_cell.angle_alpha   90.00
_cell.angle_beta   90.00
_cell.angle_gamma   90.00
#
_symmetry.space_group_name_H-M   'P 1'
#
loop_
_entity.id
_entity.type
_entity.pdbx_description
1 polymer ?
#
loop_
_entity_poly.entity_id
_entity_poly.type
_entity_poly.pdbx_seq_one_letter_code
_entity_poly.pdbx_strand_id
1 'polypeptide(L)'
;MNDTCTISSYLDLSFEERQRRREWNRSPLKDLFPRIPPSSLETILDICISKSFVYQLSQPKLWNSRRYTSIVVAHVRRSHTEYDNLLREEHVERFEARQRTAAQVWKVLREWCPWDDSNEVLERCFQATLLRPEERTVADWDPMDVDDESDFADDPMDLD
;
A
#
# COMPACT_ATOMS: atom_id res chain seq x y z
N MET A 1 -9.52 30.57 24.80
CA MET A 1 -8.16 30.50 24.21
C MET A 1 -7.59 29.17 24.61
N ASN A 2 -7.65 28.17 23.73
CA ASN A 2 -6.80 26.95 23.72
C ASN A 2 -7.18 26.13 22.48
N ASP A 3 -6.86 26.65 21.30
CA ASP A 3 -6.83 25.88 20.06
C ASP A 3 -5.37 25.51 19.79
N THR A 4 -4.93 24.38 20.33
CA THR A 4 -3.67 23.77 19.90
C THR A 4 -3.96 22.87 18.71
N CYS A 5 -4.02 23.52 17.56
CA CYS A 5 -3.45 23.10 16.28
C CYS A 5 -2.94 21.65 16.24
N THR A 6 -3.83 20.70 15.91
CA THR A 6 -3.47 19.33 15.51
C THR A 6 -3.03 19.37 14.05
N ILE A 7 -1.89 20.00 13.75
CA ILE A 7 -1.31 19.98 12.39
C ILE A 7 0.02 19.22 12.44
N SER A 8 -0.04 18.01 11.86
CA SER A 8 1.06 17.25 11.27
C SER A 8 2.20 16.78 12.19
N SER A 9 1.97 15.67 12.89
CA SER A 9 3.03 14.85 13.51
C SER A 9 3.87 14.05 12.48
N TYR A 10 3.65 14.24 11.18
CA TYR A 10 4.21 13.38 10.14
C TYR A 10 5.57 13.85 9.57
N LEU A 11 6.03 15.06 9.89
CA LEU A 11 7.26 15.62 9.29
C LEU A 11 8.50 15.66 10.19
N ASP A 12 8.37 15.42 11.49
CA ASP A 12 9.48 15.65 12.45
C ASP A 12 10.17 14.37 12.95
N LEU A 13 10.13 13.30 12.14
CA LEU A 13 11.00 12.15 12.40
C LEU A 13 12.44 12.53 12.06
N SER A 14 13.33 12.43 13.05
CA SER A 14 14.77 12.62 12.86
C SER A 14 15.29 11.66 11.79
N PHE A 15 16.36 12.06 11.10
CA PHE A 15 17.01 11.21 10.10
C PHE A 15 17.35 9.82 10.67
N GLU A 16 17.83 9.76 11.91
CA GLU A 16 18.14 8.50 12.59
C GLU A 16 16.90 7.62 12.82
N GLU A 17 15.78 8.22 13.23
CA GLU A 17 14.53 7.50 13.46
C GLU A 17 13.96 6.95 12.14
N ARG A 18 14.04 7.73 11.05
CA ARG A 18 13.67 7.25 9.72
C ARG A 18 14.52 6.05 9.29
N GLN A 19 15.83 6.10 9.51
CA GLN A 19 16.73 4.98 9.19
C GLN A 19 16.42 3.72 10.03
N ARG A 20 16.13 3.89 11.33
CA ARG A 20 15.73 2.75 12.18
C ARG A 20 14.44 2.10 11.69
N ARG A 21 13.41 2.89 11.37
CA ARG A 21 12.14 2.39 10.83
C ARG A 21 12.32 1.69 9.49
N ARG A 22 13.20 2.20 8.63
CA ARG A 22 13.58 1.54 7.37
C ARG A 22 14.13 0.14 7.65
N GLU A 23 15.08 0.02 8.56
CA GLU A 23 15.70 -1.26 8.87
C GLU A 23 14.69 -2.25 9.47
N TRP A 24 13.83 -1.79 10.38
CA TRP A 24 12.76 -2.61 10.98
C TRP A 24 11.77 -3.15 9.96
N ASN A 25 11.47 -2.39 8.90
CA ASN A 25 10.57 -2.84 7.84
C ASN A 25 11.30 -3.62 6.74
N ARG A 26 12.61 -3.43 6.57
CA ARG A 26 13.43 -4.06 5.52
C ARG A 26 13.48 -5.58 5.68
N SER A 27 13.71 -6.09 6.89
CA SER A 27 13.79 -7.54 7.12
C SER A 27 12.45 -8.24 6.85
N PRO A 28 11.32 -7.82 7.46
CA PRO A 28 10.02 -8.45 7.20
C PRO A 28 9.56 -8.35 5.75
N LEU A 29 9.87 -7.24 5.05
CA LEU A 29 9.57 -7.09 3.63
C LEU A 29 10.33 -8.09 2.77
N LYS A 30 11.63 -8.30 3.03
CA LYS A 30 12.43 -9.29 2.33
C LYS A 30 12.01 -10.72 2.66
N ASP A 31 11.54 -10.98 3.88
CA ASP A 31 11.00 -12.28 4.26
C ASP A 31 9.72 -12.61 3.49
N LEU A 32 8.84 -11.62 3.28
CA LEU A 32 7.60 -11.77 2.51
C LEU A 32 7.84 -11.78 0.99
N PHE A 33 8.74 -10.93 0.50
CA PHE A 33 9.04 -10.72 -0.92
C PHE A 33 10.55 -10.88 -1.16
N PRO A 34 11.07 -12.12 -1.21
CA PRO A 34 12.51 -12.36 -1.28
C PRO A 34 13.16 -11.89 -2.60
N ARG A 35 12.38 -11.75 -3.68
CA ARG A 35 12.86 -11.30 -4.99
C ARG A 35 12.48 -9.85 -5.33
N ILE A 36 12.13 -9.06 -4.33
CA ILE A 36 11.82 -7.64 -4.56
C ILE A 36 13.03 -6.88 -5.14
N PRO A 37 12.86 -6.09 -6.23
CA PRO A 37 13.92 -5.24 -6.76
C PRO A 37 14.39 -4.21 -5.71
N PRO A 38 15.69 -3.86 -5.66
CA PRO A 38 16.20 -2.89 -4.70
C PRO A 38 15.54 -1.51 -4.81
N SER A 39 15.25 -1.05 -6.03
CA SER A 39 14.56 0.22 -6.26
C SER A 39 13.16 0.22 -5.65
N SER A 40 12.36 -0.81 -5.94
CA SER A 40 11.01 -0.99 -5.40
C SER A 40 11.02 -1.15 -3.88
N LEU A 41 12.01 -1.85 -3.33
CA LEU A 41 12.17 -2.00 -1.88
C LEU A 41 12.37 -0.64 -1.19
N GLU A 42 13.25 0.22 -1.70
CA GLU A 42 13.49 1.54 -1.11
C GLU A 42 12.23 2.43 -1.19
N THR A 43 11.50 2.41 -2.32
CA THR A 43 10.23 3.14 -2.45
C THR A 43 9.17 2.63 -1.49
N ILE A 44 9.03 1.30 -1.34
CA ILE A 44 8.07 0.71 -0.41
C ILE A 44 8.43 1.04 1.04
N LEU A 45 9.72 1.06 1.39
CA LEU A 45 10.17 1.50 2.71
C LEU A 45 9.80 2.96 2.97
N ASP A 46 9.93 3.83 1.98
CA ASP A 46 9.55 5.24 2.11
C ASP A 46 8.03 5.39 2.29
N ILE A 47 7.22 4.59 1.58
CA ILE A 47 5.76 4.54 1.77
C ILE A 47 5.40 4.04 3.18
N CYS A 48 6.09 3.02 3.69
CA CYS A 48 5.89 2.54 5.05
C CYS A 48 6.16 3.65 6.08
N ILE A 49 7.25 4.41 5.91
CA ILE A 49 7.58 5.52 6.81
C ILE A 49 6.56 6.64 6.72
N SER A 50 6.16 7.04 5.50
CA SER A 50 5.21 8.13 5.30
C SER A 50 3.87 7.82 5.95
N LYS A 51 3.41 6.56 5.85
CA LYS A 51 2.20 6.06 6.52
C LYS A 51 2.40 5.70 8.00
N SER A 52 3.54 6.05 8.60
CA SER A 52 3.90 5.73 10.00
C SER A 52 3.78 4.25 10.35
N PHE A 53 3.94 3.38 9.36
CA PHE A 53 3.85 1.94 9.52
C PHE A 53 5.22 1.35 9.87
N VAL A 54 5.23 0.57 10.94
CA VAL A 54 6.39 -0.19 11.42
C VAL A 54 5.91 -1.59 11.74
N TYR A 55 6.74 -2.61 11.51
CA TYR A 55 6.47 -3.96 11.98
C TYR A 55 6.15 -3.97 13.50
N GLN A 56 4.91 -4.31 13.87
CA GLN A 56 4.49 -4.36 15.27
C GLN A 56 4.58 -5.79 15.79
N LEU A 57 5.45 -6.05 16.77
CA LEU A 57 5.57 -7.35 17.44
C LEU A 57 4.32 -7.71 18.27
N SER A 58 3.55 -6.72 18.70
CA SER A 58 2.30 -6.89 19.44
C SER A 58 1.14 -7.36 18.55
N GLN A 59 1.23 -7.16 17.23
CA GLN A 59 0.19 -7.56 16.28
C GLN A 59 0.45 -8.98 15.76
N PRO A 60 -0.60 -9.74 15.42
CA PRO A 60 -0.42 -11.05 14.83
C PRO A 60 0.34 -10.92 13.49
N LYS A 61 1.21 -11.89 13.21
CA LYS A 61 2.03 -11.90 11.96
C LYS A 61 1.19 -11.66 10.71
N LEU A 62 0.02 -12.28 10.65
CA LEU A 62 -0.95 -12.11 9.56
C LEU A 62 -1.35 -10.65 9.34
N TRP A 63 -1.55 -9.87 10.41
CA TRP A 63 -1.93 -8.45 10.30
C TRP A 63 -0.81 -7.62 9.68
N ASN A 64 0.44 -7.83 10.12
CA ASN A 64 1.59 -7.17 9.49
C ASN A 64 1.73 -7.59 8.03
N SER A 65 1.63 -8.88 7.72
CA SER A 65 1.72 -9.39 6.34
C SER A 65 0.65 -8.81 5.42
N ARG A 66 -0.59 -8.66 5.92
CA ARG A 66 -1.69 -7.99 5.21
C ARG A 66 -1.31 -6.55 4.83
N ARG A 67 -0.89 -5.76 5.82
CA ARG A 67 -0.44 -4.36 5.64
C ARG A 67 0.68 -4.25 4.61
N TYR A 68 1.74 -5.06 4.72
CA TYR A 68 2.83 -5.07 3.75
C TYR A 68 2.34 -5.41 2.36
N THR A 69 1.49 -6.44 2.22
CA THR A 69 0.97 -6.86 0.93
C THR A 69 0.20 -5.73 0.26
N SER A 70 -0.64 -4.98 0.98
CA SER A 70 -1.33 -3.82 0.41
C SER A 70 -0.38 -2.71 -0.05
N ILE A 71 0.65 -2.39 0.76
CA ILE A 71 1.64 -1.38 0.37
C ILE A 71 2.37 -1.80 -0.91
N VAL A 72 2.75 -3.08 -1.00
CA VAL A 72 3.40 -3.63 -2.19
C VAL A 72 2.45 -3.63 -3.38
N VAL A 73 1.19 -4.07 -3.21
CA VAL A 73 0.18 -4.06 -4.28
C VAL A 73 -0.06 -2.64 -4.81
N ALA A 74 -0.21 -1.66 -3.92
CA ALA A 74 -0.37 -0.26 -4.29
C ALA A 74 0.83 0.26 -5.09
N HIS A 75 2.06 -0.01 -4.60
CA HIS A 75 3.28 0.35 -5.31
C HIS A 75 3.38 -0.32 -6.69
N VAL A 76 3.12 -1.63 -6.77
CA VAL A 76 3.17 -2.38 -8.03
C VAL A 76 2.13 -1.85 -9.01
N ARG A 77 0.91 -1.56 -8.54
CA ARG A 77 -0.15 -1.02 -9.39
C ARG A 77 0.26 0.31 -10.00
N ARG A 78 0.74 1.26 -9.21
CA ARG A 78 1.16 2.58 -9.70
C ARG A 78 2.42 2.51 -10.57
N SER A 79 3.38 1.64 -10.23
CA SER A 79 4.70 1.62 -10.88
C SER A 79 4.79 0.69 -12.09
N HIS A 80 3.99 -0.37 -12.17
CA HIS A 80 4.12 -1.42 -13.19
C HIS A 80 2.90 -1.56 -14.09
N THR A 81 1.88 -0.71 -13.91
CA THR A 81 0.67 -0.75 -14.74
C THR A 81 0.23 0.66 -15.13
N GLU A 82 -0.69 0.73 -16.10
CA GLU A 82 -1.27 1.99 -16.60
C GLU A 82 -2.39 2.52 -15.68
N TYR A 83 -2.44 2.10 -14.41
CA TYR A 83 -3.49 2.45 -13.46
C TYR A 83 -3.70 3.97 -13.36
N ASP A 84 -2.61 4.73 -13.24
CA ASP A 84 -2.69 6.20 -13.11
C ASP A 84 -3.19 6.84 -14.41
N ASN A 85 -2.88 6.27 -15.58
CA ASN A 85 -3.38 6.74 -16.87
C ASN A 85 -4.88 6.44 -17.02
N LEU A 86 -5.34 5.25 -16.63
CA LEU A 86 -6.76 4.88 -16.64
C LEU A 86 -7.60 5.82 -15.77
N LEU A 87 -7.07 6.26 -14.63
CA LEU A 87 -7.75 7.20 -13.75
C LEU A 87 -7.75 8.63 -14.30
N ARG A 88 -6.64 9.08 -14.87
CA ARG A 88 -6.46 10.48 -15.29
C ARG A 88 -6.99 10.78 -16.69
N GLU A 89 -6.76 9.89 -17.65
CA GLU A 89 -7.07 10.12 -19.07
C GLU A 89 -8.42 9.52 -19.46
N GLU A 90 -8.71 8.29 -19.02
CA GLU A 90 -9.96 7.59 -19.36
C GLU A 90 -11.07 7.82 -18.32
N HIS A 91 -10.76 8.48 -17.19
CA HIS A 91 -11.68 8.70 -16.06
C HIS A 91 -12.40 7.42 -15.61
N VAL A 92 -11.73 6.28 -15.69
CA VAL A 92 -12.28 4.98 -15.32
C VAL A 92 -12.44 4.92 -13.79
N GLU A 93 -13.52 4.30 -13.32
CA GLU A 93 -13.75 4.11 -11.89
C GLU A 93 -12.58 3.33 -11.25
N ARG A 94 -12.16 3.71 -10.04
CA ARG A 94 -11.04 3.07 -9.33
C ARG A 94 -11.18 1.55 -9.24
N PHE A 95 -12.40 1.05 -9.05
CA PHE A 95 -12.67 -0.39 -9.03
C PHE A 95 -12.38 -1.05 -10.38
N GLU A 96 -12.87 -0.48 -11.47
CA GLU A 96 -12.67 -1.01 -12.81
C GLU A 96 -11.20 -0.93 -13.24
N ALA A 97 -10.51 0.18 -12.94
CA ALA A 97 -9.08 0.31 -13.20
C ALA A 97 -8.25 -0.76 -12.45
N ARG A 98 -8.65 -1.13 -11.23
CA ARG A 98 -8.02 -2.22 -10.48
C ARG A 98 -8.25 -3.57 -11.13
N GLN A 99 -9.48 -3.84 -11.60
CA GLN A 99 -9.81 -5.08 -12.30
C GLN A 99 -9.01 -5.24 -13.60
N ARG A 100 -8.89 -4.16 -14.39
CA ARG A 100 -8.13 -4.16 -15.66
C ARG A 100 -6.63 -4.40 -15.44
N THR A 101 -6.07 -3.84 -14.36
CA THR A 101 -4.64 -3.96 -14.03
C THR A 101 -4.29 -5.19 -13.18
N ALA A 102 -5.30 -5.89 -12.64
CA ALA A 102 -5.15 -7.00 -11.72
C ALA A 102 -4.19 -8.10 -12.23
N ALA A 103 -4.36 -8.52 -13.48
CA ALA A 103 -3.54 -9.59 -14.06
C ALA A 103 -2.05 -9.21 -14.13
N GLN A 104 -1.74 -7.95 -14.47
CA GLN A 104 -0.37 -7.44 -14.54
C GLN A 104 0.25 -7.34 -13.14
N VAL A 105 -0.49 -6.78 -12.18
CA VAL A 105 -0.06 -6.69 -10.78
C VAL A 105 0.21 -8.08 -10.21
N TRP A 106 -0.70 -9.03 -10.44
CA TRP A 106 -0.55 -10.41 -9.96
C TRP A 106 0.70 -11.10 -10.50
N LYS A 107 1.01 -10.89 -11.79
CA LYS A 107 2.23 -11.42 -12.41
C LYS A 107 3.49 -10.91 -11.71
N VAL A 108 3.60 -9.60 -11.48
CA VAL A 108 4.76 -8.99 -10.79
C VAL A 108 4.86 -9.47 -9.34
N LEU A 109 3.73 -9.58 -8.62
CA LEU A 109 3.72 -10.11 -7.25
C LEU A 109 4.24 -11.55 -7.19
N ARG A 110 3.86 -12.41 -8.14
CA ARG A 110 4.37 -13.78 -8.25
C ARG A 110 5.85 -13.84 -8.59
N GLU A 111 6.36 -12.90 -9.38
CA GLU A 111 7.80 -12.79 -9.67
C GLU A 111 8.60 -12.39 -8.41
N TRP A 112 8.06 -11.49 -7.59
CA TRP A 112 8.70 -11.01 -6.36
C TRP A 112 8.55 -11.98 -5.18
N CYS A 113 7.49 -12.80 -5.19
CA CYS A 113 7.18 -13.82 -4.20
C CYS A 113 7.10 -15.19 -4.87
N PRO A 114 8.25 -15.83 -5.17
CA PRO A 114 8.33 -17.06 -5.94
C PRO A 114 8.00 -18.32 -5.13
N TRP A 115 7.48 -18.21 -3.91
CA TRP A 115 7.19 -19.39 -3.09
C TRP A 115 6.19 -20.27 -3.87
N ASP A 116 6.67 -21.46 -4.28
CA ASP A 116 5.93 -22.43 -5.08
C ASP A 116 4.68 -22.96 -4.36
N ASP A 117 4.68 -22.87 -3.03
CA ASP A 117 3.50 -23.11 -2.21
C ASP A 117 2.63 -21.84 -2.20
N SER A 118 1.43 -21.99 -2.73
CA SER A 118 0.31 -21.05 -2.65
C SER A 118 0.35 -20.20 -1.38
N ASN A 119 0.90 -18.99 -1.48
CA ASN A 119 0.83 -18.00 -0.41
C ASN A 119 -0.62 -17.52 -0.34
N GLU A 120 -1.49 -18.34 0.28
CA GLU A 120 -2.92 -18.08 0.42
C GLU A 120 -3.17 -16.72 1.07
N VAL A 121 -2.26 -16.27 1.94
CA VAL A 121 -2.33 -14.96 2.56
C VAL A 121 -2.17 -13.87 1.50
N LEU A 122 -1.14 -13.95 0.66
CA LEU A 122 -0.91 -12.98 -0.42
C LEU A 122 -2.07 -12.99 -1.43
N GLU A 123 -2.57 -14.16 -1.80
CA GLU A 123 -3.72 -14.28 -2.71
C GLU A 123 -4.99 -13.67 -2.12
N ARG A 124 -5.33 -14.00 -0.87
CA ARG A 124 -6.50 -13.42 -0.18
C ARG A 124 -6.36 -11.91 0.01
N CYS A 125 -5.15 -11.41 0.31
CA CYS A 125 -4.90 -9.97 0.41
C CYS A 125 -5.10 -9.28 -0.93
N PHE A 126 -4.57 -9.87 -2.01
CA PHE A 126 -4.72 -9.33 -3.36
C PHE A 126 -6.18 -9.34 -3.80
N GLN A 127 -6.89 -10.46 -3.63
CA GLN A 127 -8.32 -10.56 -3.93
C GLN A 127 -9.15 -9.55 -3.15
N ALA A 128 -8.81 -9.28 -1.87
CA ALA A 128 -9.49 -8.25 -1.08
C ALA A 128 -9.36 -6.83 -1.69
N THR A 129 -8.27 -6.53 -2.39
CA THR A 129 -8.11 -5.24 -3.10
C THR A 129 -9.00 -5.11 -4.34
N LEU A 130 -9.48 -6.24 -4.87
CA LEU A 130 -10.34 -6.32 -6.05
C LEU A 130 -11.83 -6.37 -5.70
N LEU A 131 -12.19 -6.45 -4.41
CA LEU A 131 -13.59 -6.40 -3.98
C LEU A 131 -14.10 -4.96 -3.97
N ARG A 132 -15.41 -4.79 -4.20
CA ARG A 132 -16.08 -3.49 -4.02
C ARG A 132 -16.12 -3.12 -2.54
N PRO A 133 -16.11 -1.82 -2.19
CA PRO A 133 -16.18 -1.38 -0.78
C PRO A 133 -17.34 -2.01 -0.01
N GLU A 134 -18.51 -2.17 -0.65
CA GLU A 134 -19.72 -2.77 -0.05
C GLU A 134 -19.60 -4.28 0.23
N GLU A 135 -18.72 -4.97 -0.51
CA GLU A 135 -18.50 -6.42 -0.42
C GLU A 135 -17.31 -6.76 0.49
N ARG A 136 -16.52 -5.75 0.88
CA ARG A 136 -15.45 -5.94 1.86
C ARG A 136 -16.09 -6.16 3.21
N THR A 137 -15.79 -7.30 3.83
CA THR A 137 -16.18 -7.53 5.22
C THR A 137 -15.58 -6.40 6.07
N VAL A 138 -16.35 -5.93 7.05
CA VAL A 138 -15.99 -4.89 8.04
C VAL A 138 -14.88 -5.42 8.96
N ALA A 139 -13.77 -5.88 8.39
CA ALA A 139 -12.54 -6.06 9.11
C ALA A 139 -11.94 -4.66 9.32
N ASP A 140 -11.32 -4.43 10.48
CA ASP A 140 -10.68 -3.17 10.90
C ASP A 140 -9.53 -2.67 9.98
N TRP A 141 -9.43 -3.19 8.76
CA TRP A 141 -8.36 -2.93 7.82
C TRP A 141 -8.89 -3.01 6.39
N ASP A 142 -9.01 -1.85 5.73
CA ASP A 142 -9.24 -1.77 4.28
C ASP A 142 -7.87 -1.79 3.57
N PRO A 143 -7.60 -2.81 2.72
CA PRO A 143 -6.45 -2.81 1.82
C PRO A 143 -6.31 -1.54 0.97
N MET A 144 -7.39 -0.77 0.80
CA MET A 144 -7.47 0.40 -0.07
C MET A 144 -7.16 1.74 0.55
N ASP A 145 -7.11 1.85 1.88
CA ASP A 145 -6.66 3.08 2.58
C ASP A 145 -5.19 3.43 2.23
N VAL A 146 -4.45 2.45 1.71
CA VAL A 146 -3.08 2.67 1.24
C VAL A 146 -3.05 3.57 0.00
N ASP A 147 -4.06 3.49 -0.86
CA ASP A 147 -4.13 4.29 -2.08
C ASP A 147 -4.80 5.66 -1.89
N ASP A 148 -5.50 5.89 -0.78
CA ASP A 148 -6.35 7.08 -0.57
C ASP A 148 -5.57 8.32 -0.10
N GLU A 149 -4.30 8.14 0.30
CA GLU A 149 -3.43 9.22 0.79
C GLU A 149 -2.38 9.60 -0.27
N SER A 150 -2.79 10.27 -1.36
CA SER A 150 -2.00 11.27 -2.11
C SER A 150 -2.74 11.78 -3.36
N ASP A 151 -3.01 13.09 -3.39
CA ASP A 151 -3.23 13.97 -4.56
C ASP A 151 -4.57 13.95 -5.32
N PHE A 152 -5.69 14.04 -4.60
CA PHE A 152 -6.82 14.88 -5.05
C PHE A 152 -7.07 16.00 -4.04
N ALA A 153 -6.03 16.78 -3.74
CA ALA A 153 -6.20 18.13 -3.24
C ALA A 153 -6.38 19.05 -4.45
N ASP A 154 -7.61 19.04 -4.97
CA ASP A 154 -8.29 20.06 -5.79
C ASP A 154 -9.36 19.33 -6.59
N ASP A 155 -10.47 18.99 -5.92
CA ASP A 155 -11.76 18.90 -6.61
C ASP A 155 -12.30 20.33 -6.66
N PRO A 156 -12.24 21.04 -7.81
CA PRO A 156 -12.73 22.42 -7.92
C PRO A 156 -14.27 22.50 -7.99
N MET A 157 -14.99 21.57 -7.37
CA MET A 157 -16.45 21.43 -7.49
C MET A 157 -17.21 21.69 -6.18
N ASP A 158 -16.77 22.65 -5.39
CA ASP A 158 -17.66 23.30 -4.41
C ASP A 158 -17.28 24.78 -4.30
N LEU A 159 -18.07 25.65 -4.93
CA LEU A 159 -18.56 26.95 -4.43
C LEU A 159 -19.30 27.66 -5.60
N ASP A 160 -20.57 27.31 -5.79
CA ASP A 160 -21.60 28.20 -6.37
C ASP A 160 -22.29 28.97 -5.23
#